data_AF-A0A1W6LJB0-F1
#
_entry.id   AF-A0A1W6LJB0-F1
#
_cell.length_a   1.000
_cell.length_b   1.000
_cell.length_c   1.000
_cell.angle_alpha   90.00
_cell.angle_beta   90.00
_cell.angle_gamma   90.00
#
_symmetry.space_group_name_H-M   'P 1'
#
loop_
_entity.id
_entity.type
_entity.pdbx_description
1 polymer ?
#
loop_
_entity_poly.entity_id
_entity_poly.type
_entity_poly.pdbx_seq_one_letter_code
_entity_poly.pdbx_strand_id
1 'polypeptide(L)'
;MKNFIVMFCFCIAGSLLAEDPNTIICDEVIGSGSSICYLSIDFDSDLTNDNVTYGYMFEAGQTVTGLDVIDALAAEGVIECDYTTSTYGAFITRFAAGGRDYEAVWGSQAQQWWAYYTSVDGQNYSQSFTGAGSRVLSDGDFDKWVYTIEGTSDFGLWVTDAQGSFDGGTYRNPENITGKPASSFFDSWSGETRITKVVEAPYGENTLLSVNEGEYAVVKFDHKVMDDPSNPYGKDFIVFGNAFYSCESGWADDDSDMSAFYTSGSIGSGEITVSVSQDGENWYTYSSGPFADGEFPTQGFHWDQDKYDSEGYGWTSIEKDFTQPVDPSIKNNLLDGSSVDISSIIDAYGNSGGGTAFDLQQSGFEWIKYIKFEGSSGEIDAVSDVTYCGDPQHPQPAGDVTGDCRVDIEDFAQLAADWMNCTWGCQDLN
;
A
#
# COMPACT_ATOMS: atom_id res chain seq x y z
N MET A 1 -62.93 2.50 -8.58
CA MET A 1 -62.09 3.32 -7.70
C MET A 1 -60.68 2.77 -7.79
N LYS A 2 -59.86 3.38 -8.65
CA LYS A 2 -58.43 3.08 -8.82
C LYS A 2 -57.70 4.22 -8.13
N ASN A 3 -56.94 3.94 -7.07
CA ASN A 3 -56.07 4.93 -6.45
C ASN A 3 -54.75 4.91 -7.23
N PHE A 4 -54.56 5.95 -8.04
CA PHE A 4 -53.29 6.34 -8.64
C PHE A 4 -52.49 7.05 -7.53
N ILE A 5 -51.36 6.47 -7.10
CA ILE A 5 -50.33 7.24 -6.40
C ILE A 5 -49.37 7.71 -7.49
N VAL A 6 -49.43 9.01 -7.77
CA VAL A 6 -48.48 9.74 -8.60
C VAL A 6 -47.39 10.22 -7.64
N MET A 7 -46.18 9.65 -7.74
CA MET A 7 -45.00 10.19 -7.06
C MET A 7 -44.45 11.31 -7.95
N PHE A 8 -44.53 12.54 -7.44
CA PHE A 8 -44.05 13.75 -8.11
C PHE A 8 -42.51 13.80 -8.05
N CYS A 9 -41.88 13.83 -9.22
CA CYS A 9 -40.50 14.29 -9.38
C CYS A 9 -40.49 15.82 -9.23
N PHE A 10 -39.97 16.33 -8.10
CA PHE A 10 -39.73 17.75 -7.90
C PHE A 10 -38.28 18.07 -8.25
N CYS A 11 -38.06 18.69 -9.41
CA CYS A 11 -36.84 19.46 -9.64
C CYS A 11 -36.98 20.80 -8.91
N ILE A 12 -36.20 21.00 -7.84
CA ILE A 12 -35.93 22.34 -7.28
C ILE A 12 -34.42 22.54 -7.29
N ALA A 13 -33.98 23.54 -8.04
CA ALA A 13 -32.64 24.08 -7.97
C ALA A 13 -32.47 24.91 -6.69
N GLY A 14 -31.35 24.70 -5.99
CA GLY A 14 -30.74 25.71 -5.12
C GLY A 14 -31.17 25.73 -3.66
N SER A 15 -30.65 24.79 -2.87
CA SER A 15 -30.19 25.04 -1.50
C SER A 15 -29.33 23.87 -1.04
N LEU A 16 -28.03 24.13 -0.80
CA LEU A 16 -27.13 23.24 -0.08
C LEU A 16 -27.74 22.96 1.30
N LEU A 17 -28.38 21.81 1.44
CA LEU A 17 -28.57 21.16 2.73
C LEU A 17 -27.36 20.24 2.87
N ALA A 18 -26.66 20.34 3.99
CA ALA A 18 -25.60 19.42 4.34
C ALA A 18 -26.14 18.00 4.21
N GLU A 19 -25.51 17.21 3.35
CA GLU A 19 -25.85 15.81 3.13
C GLU A 19 -25.62 15.05 4.44
N ASP A 20 -26.64 14.31 4.86
CA ASP A 20 -26.49 13.32 5.91
C ASP A 20 -25.69 12.16 5.30
N PRO A 21 -24.47 11.84 5.81
CA PRO A 21 -23.58 10.82 5.24
C PRO A 21 -24.20 9.42 5.16
N ASN A 22 -25.36 9.21 5.78
CA ASN A 22 -26.05 7.93 5.81
C ASN A 22 -27.10 7.73 4.71
N THR A 23 -27.23 8.64 3.73
CA THR A 23 -28.21 8.46 2.65
C THR A 23 -27.58 7.69 1.49
N ILE A 24 -27.91 6.41 1.33
CA ILE A 24 -27.53 5.66 0.11
C ILE A 24 -28.13 6.37 -1.11
N ILE A 25 -27.28 6.97 -1.92
CA ILE A 25 -27.63 7.39 -3.26
C ILE A 25 -27.61 6.12 -4.11
N CYS A 26 -28.76 5.74 -4.67
CA CYS A 26 -28.83 4.60 -5.58
C CYS A 26 -28.29 5.03 -6.94
N ASP A 27 -27.13 4.51 -7.31
CA ASP A 27 -26.49 4.72 -8.61
C ASP A 27 -27.21 3.94 -9.72
N GLU A 28 -27.71 2.75 -9.39
CA GLU A 28 -28.36 1.88 -10.36
C GLU A 28 -29.52 1.07 -9.76
N VAL A 29 -30.49 0.75 -10.63
CA VAL A 29 -31.68 -0.04 -10.30
C VAL A 29 -31.77 -1.21 -11.27
N ILE A 30 -31.81 -2.44 -10.75
CA ILE A 30 -31.93 -3.65 -11.55
C ILE A 30 -33.09 -4.54 -11.06
N GLY A 31 -33.61 -5.38 -11.96
CA GLY A 31 -34.75 -6.26 -11.69
C GLY A 31 -36.10 -5.69 -12.16
N SER A 32 -37.19 -6.36 -11.79
CA SER A 32 -38.56 -5.94 -12.15
C SER A 32 -39.62 -6.45 -11.16
N GLY A 33 -39.18 -6.79 -9.95
CA GLY A 33 -40.00 -7.35 -8.89
C GLY A 33 -40.79 -6.33 -8.09
N SER A 34 -41.51 -6.81 -7.06
CA SER A 34 -42.28 -5.94 -6.16
C SER A 34 -41.64 -5.76 -4.79
N SER A 35 -40.57 -6.51 -4.49
CA SER A 35 -39.79 -6.36 -3.28
C SER A 35 -38.48 -5.69 -3.63
N ILE A 36 -38.11 -4.66 -2.88
CA ILE A 36 -36.91 -3.86 -3.10
C ILE A 36 -35.91 -4.20 -2.00
N CYS A 37 -34.69 -4.52 -2.37
CA CYS A 37 -33.57 -4.55 -1.42
C CYS A 37 -32.43 -3.68 -1.94
N TYR A 38 -31.55 -3.28 -1.02
CA TYR A 38 -30.47 -2.35 -1.29
C TYR A 38 -29.14 -3.02 -0.99
N LEU A 39 -28.16 -2.82 -1.87
CA LEU A 39 -26.78 -3.20 -1.67
C LEU A 39 -25.91 -1.95 -1.72
N SER A 40 -24.98 -1.79 -0.80
CA SER A 40 -23.91 -0.82 -0.92
C SER A 40 -22.54 -1.47 -0.81
N ILE A 41 -21.58 -0.93 -1.57
CA ILE A 41 -20.18 -1.37 -1.58
C ILE A 41 -19.33 -0.15 -1.28
N ASP A 42 -18.58 -0.23 -0.19
CA ASP A 42 -17.75 0.83 0.35
C ASP A 42 -16.28 0.40 0.28
N PHE A 43 -15.51 1.13 -0.52
CA PHE A 43 -14.09 0.88 -0.71
C PHE A 43 -13.20 1.67 0.26
N ASP A 44 -13.76 2.51 1.14
CA ASP A 44 -13.00 3.22 2.17
C ASP A 44 -13.02 2.42 3.49
N SER A 45 -11.84 2.27 4.10
CA SER A 45 -11.71 1.72 5.46
C SER A 45 -12.17 2.71 6.53
N ASP A 46 -12.20 4.01 6.20
CA ASP A 46 -12.69 5.06 7.08
C ASP A 46 -14.20 5.20 6.97
N LEU A 47 -14.92 4.53 7.87
CA LEU A 47 -16.38 4.60 8.03
C LEU A 47 -16.93 6.02 8.30
N THR A 48 -16.08 7.04 8.44
CA THR A 48 -16.49 8.43 8.62
C THR A 48 -16.46 9.25 7.34
N ASN A 49 -15.95 8.68 6.24
CA ASN A 49 -15.83 9.31 4.92
C ASN A 49 -16.50 8.46 3.84
N ASP A 50 -17.84 8.51 3.74
CA ASP A 50 -18.63 7.71 2.79
C ASP A 50 -18.54 8.19 1.31
N ASN A 51 -17.52 9.00 0.94
CA ASN A 51 -17.34 9.51 -0.44
C ASN A 51 -17.02 8.39 -1.47
N VAL A 52 -16.93 7.13 -1.03
CA VAL A 52 -16.58 5.97 -1.85
C VAL A 52 -17.58 4.81 -1.69
N THR A 53 -18.83 5.12 -1.32
CA THR A 53 -19.91 4.13 -1.28
C THR A 53 -20.70 4.14 -2.59
N TYR A 54 -20.77 3.00 -3.26
CA TYR A 54 -21.66 2.78 -4.41
C TYR A 54 -22.95 2.10 -3.95
N GLY A 55 -24.09 2.64 -4.36
CA GLY A 55 -25.41 2.17 -3.93
C GLY A 55 -26.21 1.53 -5.07
N TYR A 56 -26.79 0.37 -4.83
CA TYR A 56 -27.58 -0.39 -5.80
C TYR A 56 -28.94 -0.76 -5.23
N MET A 57 -29.97 -0.66 -6.08
CA MET A 57 -31.33 -1.10 -5.75
C MET A 57 -31.70 -2.32 -6.60
N PHE A 58 -32.16 -3.38 -5.93
CA PHE A 58 -32.59 -4.62 -6.58
C PHE A 58 -34.08 -4.88 -6.38
N GLU A 59 -34.82 -5.02 -7.47
CA GLU A 59 -36.24 -5.36 -7.48
C GLU A 59 -36.45 -6.87 -7.63
N ALA A 60 -36.55 -7.56 -6.50
CA ALA A 60 -36.72 -9.00 -6.40
C ALA A 60 -38.14 -9.47 -6.77
N GLY A 61 -38.23 -10.31 -7.81
CA GLY A 61 -39.49 -10.97 -8.23
C GLY A 61 -39.82 -12.25 -7.45
N GLN A 62 -38.90 -12.72 -6.62
CA GLN A 62 -38.99 -13.92 -5.79
C GLN A 62 -38.11 -13.74 -4.55
N THR A 63 -38.17 -14.71 -3.62
CA THR A 63 -37.23 -14.76 -2.49
C THR A 63 -35.80 -14.89 -3.00
N VAL A 64 -34.91 -14.01 -2.56
CA VAL A 64 -33.49 -13.96 -2.91
C VAL A 64 -32.63 -13.85 -1.66
N THR A 65 -31.38 -14.25 -1.76
CA THR A 65 -30.35 -14.05 -0.75
C THR A 65 -29.47 -12.83 -1.06
N GLY A 66 -28.65 -12.39 -0.10
CA GLY A 66 -27.64 -11.36 -0.35
C GLY A 66 -26.70 -11.74 -1.49
N LEU A 67 -26.32 -13.02 -1.60
CA LEU A 67 -25.47 -13.50 -2.69
C LEU A 67 -26.19 -13.52 -4.04
N ASP A 68 -27.49 -13.87 -4.07
CA ASP A 68 -28.27 -13.83 -5.31
C ASP A 68 -28.36 -12.40 -5.89
N VAL A 69 -28.38 -11.38 -5.03
CA VAL A 69 -28.35 -9.96 -5.45
C VAL A 69 -27.00 -9.60 -6.05
N ILE A 70 -25.90 -10.02 -5.42
CA ILE A 70 -24.53 -9.81 -5.93
C ILE A 70 -24.36 -10.49 -7.30
N ASP A 71 -24.75 -11.76 -7.42
CA ASP A 71 -24.68 -12.52 -8.67
C ASP A 71 -25.52 -11.85 -9.78
N ALA A 72 -26.68 -11.28 -9.44
CA ALA A 72 -27.53 -10.57 -10.40
C ALA A 72 -26.91 -9.25 -10.88
N LEU A 73 -26.33 -8.46 -9.98
CA LEU A 73 -25.60 -7.23 -10.35
C LEU A 73 -24.39 -7.55 -11.23
N ALA A 74 -23.63 -8.60 -10.88
CA ALA A 74 -22.49 -9.04 -11.68
C ALA A 74 -22.90 -9.55 -13.07
N ALA A 75 -24.03 -10.26 -13.17
CA ALA A 75 -24.54 -10.75 -14.46
C ALA A 75 -24.98 -9.62 -15.42
N GLU A 76 -25.44 -8.49 -14.87
CA GLU A 76 -25.76 -7.27 -15.64
C GLU A 76 -24.52 -6.41 -15.94
N GLY A 77 -23.35 -6.76 -15.41
CA GLY A 77 -22.10 -6.03 -15.59
C GLY A 77 -22.02 -4.72 -14.79
N VAL A 78 -22.86 -4.60 -13.75
CA VAL A 78 -22.90 -3.41 -12.87
C VAL A 78 -21.72 -3.40 -11.90
N ILE A 79 -21.31 -4.60 -11.46
CA ILE A 79 -20.14 -4.84 -10.61
C ILE A 79 -19.38 -6.05 -11.15
N GLU A 80 -18.12 -6.20 -10.76
CA GLU A 80 -17.43 -7.49 -10.75
C GLU A 80 -17.32 -7.97 -9.30
N CYS A 81 -17.50 -9.28 -9.08
CA CYS A 81 -17.36 -9.86 -7.77
C CYS A 81 -16.79 -11.28 -7.88
N ASP A 82 -15.72 -11.55 -7.13
CA ASP A 82 -15.19 -12.89 -6.94
C ASP A 82 -15.42 -13.34 -5.50
N TYR A 83 -15.72 -14.63 -5.33
CA TYR A 83 -15.88 -15.23 -4.02
C TYR A 83 -15.47 -16.70 -4.00
N THR A 84 -14.98 -17.15 -2.85
CA THR A 84 -14.67 -18.56 -2.59
C THR A 84 -15.76 -19.18 -1.74
N THR A 85 -16.23 -20.37 -2.12
CA THR A 85 -17.19 -21.14 -1.32
C THR A 85 -16.48 -22.12 -0.40
N SER A 86 -16.92 -22.18 0.85
CA SER A 86 -16.40 -23.12 1.86
C SER A 86 -17.55 -23.76 2.64
N THR A 87 -17.23 -24.60 3.62
CA THR A 87 -18.22 -25.15 4.56
C THR A 87 -18.90 -24.06 5.42
N TYR A 88 -18.33 -22.86 5.49
CA TYR A 88 -18.88 -21.73 6.25
C TYR A 88 -19.68 -20.74 5.38
N GLY A 89 -19.82 -21.01 4.08
CA GLY A 89 -20.52 -20.16 3.12
C GLY A 89 -19.59 -19.53 2.09
N ALA A 90 -20.13 -18.56 1.35
CA ALA A 90 -19.38 -17.76 0.38
C ALA A 90 -18.62 -16.64 1.10
N PHE A 91 -17.32 -16.55 0.83
CA PHE A 91 -16.44 -15.47 1.26
C PHE A 91 -16.11 -14.62 0.04
N ILE A 92 -16.55 -13.36 0.06
CA ILE A 92 -16.20 -12.42 -1.00
C ILE A 92 -14.71 -12.13 -0.94
N THR A 93 -14.03 -12.33 -2.06
CA THR A 93 -12.58 -12.12 -2.20
C THR A 93 -12.26 -10.90 -3.03
N ARG A 94 -13.16 -10.40 -3.87
CA ARG A 94 -12.93 -9.18 -4.68
C ARG A 94 -14.25 -8.50 -5.01
N PHE A 95 -14.24 -7.16 -5.02
CA PHE A 95 -15.25 -6.36 -5.72
C PHE A 95 -14.54 -5.38 -6.65
N ALA A 96 -15.13 -5.18 -7.83
CA ALA A 96 -14.81 -4.05 -8.69
C ALA A 96 -16.09 -3.27 -9.05
N ALA A 97 -16.09 -1.96 -8.82
CA ALA A 97 -17.21 -1.07 -9.10
C ALA A 97 -16.73 0.37 -9.26
N GLY A 98 -17.36 1.12 -10.18
CA GLY A 98 -17.11 2.56 -10.35
C GLY A 98 -15.65 2.93 -10.63
N GLY A 99 -14.89 2.04 -11.28
CA GLY A 99 -13.47 2.23 -11.60
C GLY A 99 -12.50 1.79 -10.51
N ARG A 100 -12.99 1.24 -9.39
CA ARG A 100 -12.18 0.67 -8.31
C ARG A 100 -12.23 -0.84 -8.36
N ASP A 101 -11.16 -1.49 -7.93
CA ASP A 101 -11.02 -2.95 -7.97
C ASP A 101 -10.14 -3.45 -6.83
N TYR A 102 -10.75 -3.97 -5.76
CA TYR A 102 -10.06 -4.33 -4.52
C TYR A 102 -10.23 -5.81 -4.19
N GLU A 103 -9.11 -6.49 -4.05
CA GLU A 103 -9.01 -7.91 -3.69
C GLU A 103 -8.59 -8.08 -2.21
N ALA A 104 -9.24 -9.00 -1.51
CA ALA A 104 -8.91 -9.36 -0.14
C ALA A 104 -7.53 -10.05 -0.08
N VAL A 105 -6.59 -9.45 0.63
CA VAL A 105 -5.23 -9.96 0.82
C VAL A 105 -5.07 -10.59 2.20
N TRP A 106 -4.66 -11.86 2.21
CA TRP A 106 -4.40 -12.63 3.43
C TRP A 106 -2.90 -12.92 3.56
N GLY A 107 -2.33 -12.68 4.75
CA GLY A 107 -0.95 -13.05 5.08
C GLY A 107 0.10 -11.93 4.96
N SER A 108 -0.32 -10.69 4.65
CA SER A 108 0.48 -9.46 4.79
C SER A 108 0.38 -8.89 6.21
N GLN A 109 1.25 -7.91 6.55
CA GLN A 109 1.21 -7.20 7.83
C GLN A 109 -0.11 -6.43 8.05
N ALA A 110 -0.79 -6.03 6.97
CA ALA A 110 -2.17 -5.56 6.99
C ALA A 110 -3.08 -6.65 6.39
N GLN A 111 -4.03 -7.16 7.17
CA GLN A 111 -5.05 -8.09 6.66
C GLN A 111 -6.16 -7.30 6.01
N GLN A 112 -6.48 -7.63 4.75
CA GLN A 112 -7.49 -6.92 3.98
C GLN A 112 -8.62 -7.88 3.66
N TRP A 113 -9.86 -7.50 4.00
CA TRP A 113 -11.03 -8.34 3.73
C TRP A 113 -12.29 -7.52 3.51
N TRP A 114 -13.29 -8.16 2.90
CA TRP A 114 -14.62 -7.59 2.76
C TRP A 114 -15.48 -7.94 3.97
N ALA A 115 -15.83 -6.94 4.79
CA ALA A 115 -16.71 -7.09 5.93
C ALA A 115 -18.18 -6.88 5.52
N TYR A 116 -19.05 -7.78 5.98
CA TYR A 116 -20.47 -7.76 5.65
C TYR A 116 -21.29 -7.13 6.77
N TYR A 117 -22.13 -6.17 6.41
CA TYR A 117 -23.03 -5.46 7.31
C TYR A 117 -24.46 -5.53 6.79
N THR A 118 -25.41 -5.53 7.72
CA THR A 118 -26.84 -5.55 7.41
C THR A 118 -27.53 -4.40 8.13
N SER A 119 -28.58 -3.87 7.51
CA SER A 119 -29.47 -2.90 8.13
C SER A 119 -30.92 -3.15 7.71
N VAL A 120 -31.85 -2.67 8.55
CA VAL A 120 -33.31 -2.69 8.30
C VAL A 120 -33.86 -1.29 8.01
N ASP A 121 -33.05 -0.25 8.22
CA ASP A 121 -33.46 1.14 8.05
C ASP A 121 -32.49 1.94 7.14
N GLY A 122 -31.42 1.30 6.67
CA GLY A 122 -30.39 1.91 5.84
C GLY A 122 -29.51 2.91 6.58
N GLN A 123 -29.65 3.04 7.90
CA GLN A 123 -28.95 4.00 8.75
C GLN A 123 -28.09 3.30 9.80
N ASN A 124 -28.65 2.30 10.46
CA ASN A 124 -28.01 1.57 11.54
C ASN A 124 -27.51 0.22 11.02
N TYR A 125 -26.22 0.18 10.68
CA TYR A 125 -25.56 -1.04 10.21
C TYR A 125 -25.01 -1.85 11.37
N SER A 126 -25.12 -3.17 11.27
CA SER A 126 -24.49 -4.12 12.18
C SER A 126 -23.74 -5.17 11.38
N GLN A 127 -22.51 -5.45 11.78
CA GLN A 127 -21.71 -6.50 11.16
C GLN A 127 -22.45 -7.84 11.27
N SER A 128 -22.59 -8.53 10.15
CA SER A 128 -23.28 -9.80 10.05
C SER A 128 -22.29 -10.95 10.01
N PHE A 129 -22.46 -11.89 10.94
CA PHE A 129 -21.79 -13.19 10.90
C PHE A 129 -22.56 -14.24 10.09
N THR A 130 -23.72 -13.87 9.54
CA THR A 130 -24.45 -14.69 8.58
C THR A 130 -23.93 -14.32 7.19
N GLY A 131 -23.24 -15.24 6.52
CA GLY A 131 -22.74 -14.99 5.16
C GLY A 131 -23.87 -14.66 4.18
N ALA A 132 -23.58 -13.85 3.16
CA ALA A 132 -24.60 -13.32 2.24
C ALA A 132 -25.44 -14.41 1.54
N GLY A 133 -24.85 -15.58 1.24
CA GLY A 133 -25.59 -16.71 0.66
C GLY A 133 -26.58 -17.39 1.62
N SER A 134 -26.53 -17.07 2.91
CA SER A 134 -27.46 -17.57 3.94
C SER A 134 -28.45 -16.51 4.42
N ARG A 135 -28.23 -15.23 4.10
CA ARG A 135 -29.15 -14.13 4.43
C ARG A 135 -30.25 -14.06 3.38
N VAL A 136 -31.48 -14.43 3.73
CA VAL A 136 -32.66 -14.23 2.89
C VAL A 136 -33.14 -12.78 3.05
N LEU A 137 -33.31 -12.07 1.94
CA LEU A 137 -33.70 -10.66 1.93
C LEU A 137 -35.22 -10.47 1.93
N SER A 138 -35.65 -9.45 2.65
CA SER A 138 -37.02 -8.93 2.69
C SER A 138 -37.11 -7.56 2.00
N ASP A 139 -38.33 -7.14 1.69
CA ASP A 139 -38.60 -5.81 1.15
C ASP A 139 -38.15 -4.71 2.15
N GLY A 140 -37.29 -3.81 1.68
CA GLY A 140 -36.65 -2.76 2.46
C GLY A 140 -35.33 -3.16 3.15
N ASP A 141 -34.82 -4.38 2.96
CA ASP A 141 -33.55 -4.79 3.56
C ASP A 141 -32.35 -4.09 2.90
N PHE A 142 -31.35 -3.77 3.71
CA PHE A 142 -30.09 -3.20 3.30
C PHE A 142 -28.94 -4.15 3.61
N ASP A 143 -28.03 -4.29 2.64
CA ASP A 143 -26.73 -4.92 2.77
C ASP A 143 -25.63 -3.92 2.45
N LYS A 144 -24.56 -3.91 3.24
CA LYS A 144 -23.35 -3.12 3.00
C LYS A 144 -22.13 -4.02 3.06
N TRP A 145 -21.24 -3.89 2.08
CA TRP A 145 -19.89 -4.44 2.13
C TRP A 145 -18.90 -3.32 2.33
N VAL A 146 -17.98 -3.50 3.27
CA VAL A 146 -16.92 -2.52 3.56
C VAL A 146 -15.58 -3.18 3.38
N TYR A 147 -14.71 -2.57 2.59
CA TYR A 147 -13.32 -2.98 2.52
C TYR A 147 -12.63 -2.64 3.84
N THR A 148 -12.26 -3.68 4.57
CA THR A 148 -11.70 -3.55 5.92
C THR A 148 -10.24 -3.92 5.88
N ILE A 149 -9.44 -3.10 6.57
CA ILE A 149 -8.03 -3.35 6.80
C ILE A 149 -7.83 -3.47 8.32
N GLU A 150 -7.24 -4.55 8.78
CA GLU A 150 -6.73 -4.68 10.15
C GLU A 150 -5.22 -4.59 10.15
N GLY A 151 -4.72 -3.71 11.02
CA GLY A 151 -3.35 -3.21 10.95
C GLY A 151 -3.28 -1.92 10.15
N THR A 152 -2.14 -1.24 10.27
CA THR A 152 -1.73 -0.19 9.34
C THR A 152 -0.79 -0.82 8.32
N SER A 153 -0.94 -0.48 7.04
CA SER A 153 0.07 -0.80 6.04
C SER A 153 1.20 0.21 6.14
N ASP A 154 2.44 -0.25 6.23
CA ASP A 154 3.62 0.63 6.11
C ASP A 154 3.79 1.21 4.70
N PHE A 155 2.97 0.77 3.74
CA PHE A 155 3.04 1.20 2.35
C PHE A 155 1.81 2.00 1.94
N GLY A 156 1.98 2.89 0.97
CA GLY A 156 0.87 3.61 0.35
C GLY A 156 -0.12 2.64 -0.29
N LEU A 157 -1.41 2.80 0.00
CA LEU A 157 -2.42 1.78 -0.32
C LEU A 157 -3.32 2.14 -1.48
N TRP A 158 -3.52 3.43 -1.74
CA TRP A 158 -4.52 3.85 -2.73
C TRP A 158 -4.01 4.97 -3.59
N VAL A 159 -4.28 4.88 -4.89
CA VAL A 159 -4.27 6.05 -5.75
C VAL A 159 -5.58 6.81 -5.58
N THR A 160 -5.50 8.05 -5.11
CA THR A 160 -6.69 8.88 -4.88
C THR A 160 -6.95 9.87 -5.99
N ASP A 161 -5.94 10.19 -6.79
CA ASP A 161 -6.06 11.07 -7.94
C ASP A 161 -4.92 10.79 -8.93
N ALA A 162 -5.18 10.97 -10.21
CA ALA A 162 -4.18 10.84 -11.26
C ALA A 162 -4.59 11.63 -12.51
N GLN A 163 -3.62 12.30 -13.14
CA GLN A 163 -3.80 13.00 -14.40
C GLN A 163 -2.69 12.62 -15.36
N GLY A 164 -3.06 12.14 -16.55
CA GLY A 164 -2.10 11.77 -17.58
C GLY A 164 -2.71 10.82 -18.59
N SER A 165 -1.89 10.32 -19.51
CA SER A 165 -2.30 9.30 -20.49
C SER A 165 -2.22 7.89 -19.87
N PHE A 166 -2.89 7.68 -18.74
CA PHE A 166 -2.91 6.41 -18.03
C PHE A 166 -3.99 5.49 -18.61
N ASP A 167 -3.58 4.54 -19.45
CA ASP A 167 -4.47 3.65 -20.20
C ASP A 167 -4.47 2.20 -19.67
N GLY A 168 -3.80 1.96 -18.54
CA GLY A 168 -3.64 0.63 -17.95
C GLY A 168 -2.59 -0.25 -18.64
N GLY A 169 -1.90 0.26 -19.68
CA GLY A 169 -0.78 -0.45 -20.30
C GLY A 169 0.44 -0.57 -19.39
N THR A 170 1.49 -1.23 -19.88
CA THR A 170 2.79 -1.35 -19.18
C THR A 170 3.30 0.02 -18.77
N TYR A 171 3.56 0.22 -17.48
CA TYR A 171 3.96 1.50 -16.85
C TYR A 171 2.93 2.63 -16.90
N ARG A 172 1.70 2.35 -17.36
CA ARG A 172 0.63 3.35 -17.54
C ARG A 172 -0.57 3.08 -16.63
N ASN A 173 -0.40 2.25 -15.61
CA ASN A 173 -1.41 1.99 -14.58
C ASN A 173 -0.99 2.63 -13.25
N PRO A 174 -1.69 3.69 -12.78
CA PRO A 174 -1.40 4.32 -11.51
C PRO A 174 -1.49 3.34 -10.34
N GLU A 175 -2.35 2.33 -10.37
CA GLU A 175 -2.47 1.39 -9.24
C GLU A 175 -1.20 0.56 -9.00
N ASN A 176 -0.25 0.54 -9.95
CA ASN A 176 1.04 -0.14 -9.77
C ASN A 176 1.90 0.48 -8.67
N ILE A 177 1.61 1.70 -8.18
CA ILE A 177 2.39 2.37 -7.13
C ILE A 177 1.83 2.21 -5.72
N THR A 178 1.00 1.18 -5.54
CA THR A 178 0.39 0.83 -4.26
C THR A 178 0.98 -0.47 -3.71
N GLY A 179 1.02 -0.58 -2.38
CA GLY A 179 1.58 -1.74 -1.70
C GLY A 179 3.11 -1.70 -1.60
N LYS A 180 3.68 -2.87 -1.28
CA LYS A 180 5.11 -3.04 -1.01
C LYS A 180 5.93 -2.87 -2.30
N PRO A 181 7.13 -2.25 -2.24
CA PRO A 181 8.06 -2.22 -3.37
C PRO A 181 8.34 -3.60 -3.96
N ALA A 182 8.60 -3.65 -5.26
CA ALA A 182 8.89 -4.88 -5.96
C ALA A 182 10.25 -5.45 -5.52
N SER A 183 10.26 -6.52 -4.72
CA SER A 183 11.47 -7.27 -4.40
C SER A 183 11.89 -8.25 -5.51
N SER A 184 10.99 -8.52 -6.45
CA SER A 184 11.24 -9.29 -7.67
C SER A 184 10.30 -8.82 -8.79
N PHE A 185 10.66 -9.12 -10.03
CA PHE A 185 9.89 -8.73 -11.21
C PHE A 185 9.99 -9.80 -12.31
N PHE A 186 9.05 -9.79 -13.26
CA PHE A 186 9.08 -10.71 -14.39
C PHE A 186 9.87 -10.10 -15.56
N ASP A 187 11.03 -10.69 -15.86
CA ASP A 187 11.85 -10.32 -17.00
C ASP A 187 11.30 -10.98 -18.27
N SER A 188 10.60 -10.19 -19.08
CA SER A 188 10.03 -10.64 -20.34
C SER A 188 11.05 -11.07 -21.40
N TRP A 189 12.34 -10.67 -21.28
CA TRP A 189 13.39 -11.05 -22.22
C TRP A 189 13.97 -12.43 -21.92
N SER A 190 14.20 -12.75 -20.65
CA SER A 190 14.62 -14.09 -20.22
C SER A 190 13.44 -15.06 -20.08
N GLY A 191 12.24 -14.54 -19.81
CA GLY A 191 11.06 -15.33 -19.47
C GLY A 191 11.06 -15.86 -18.03
N GLU A 192 11.85 -15.23 -17.16
CA GLU A 192 12.08 -15.65 -15.77
C GLU A 192 11.70 -14.54 -14.78
N THR A 193 11.37 -14.93 -13.55
CA THR A 193 11.26 -13.96 -12.44
C THR A 193 12.64 -13.70 -11.90
N ARG A 194 13.00 -12.42 -11.76
CA ARG A 194 14.32 -11.98 -11.32
C ARG A 194 14.21 -11.12 -10.07
N ILE A 195 15.30 -11.09 -9.30
CA ILE A 195 15.38 -10.31 -8.07
C ILE A 195 15.64 -8.84 -8.39
N THR A 196 14.89 -7.94 -7.75
CA THR A 196 15.21 -6.51 -7.76
C THR A 196 16.49 -6.27 -6.95
N LYS A 197 17.46 -5.59 -7.55
CA LYS A 197 18.76 -5.34 -6.94
C LYS A 197 19.30 -3.97 -7.31
N VAL A 198 20.27 -3.48 -6.55
CA VAL A 198 20.79 -2.11 -6.72
C VAL A 198 21.35 -1.77 -8.11
N VAL A 199 21.62 -2.77 -8.95
CA VAL A 199 22.11 -2.65 -10.34
C VAL A 199 21.11 -3.10 -11.40
N GLU A 200 19.92 -3.53 -10.98
CA GLU A 200 18.84 -3.99 -11.84
C GLU A 200 17.50 -3.71 -11.14
N ALA A 201 16.95 -2.55 -11.47
CA ALA A 201 15.66 -2.08 -10.98
C ALA A 201 14.49 -2.90 -11.56
N PRO A 202 13.33 -2.92 -10.90
CA PRO A 202 12.19 -3.71 -11.38
C PRO A 202 11.64 -3.12 -12.67
N TYR A 203 11.21 -3.96 -13.60
CA TYR A 203 10.57 -3.52 -14.84
C TYR A 203 9.54 -4.56 -15.31
N GLY A 204 8.72 -4.17 -16.29
CA GLY A 204 7.68 -5.01 -16.85
C GLY A 204 6.27 -4.60 -16.44
N GLU A 205 5.33 -5.50 -16.70
CA GLU A 205 3.92 -5.26 -16.37
C GLU A 205 3.71 -5.30 -14.85
N ASN A 206 2.88 -4.38 -14.36
CA ASN A 206 2.45 -4.30 -12.95
C ASN A 206 3.57 -4.06 -11.93
N THR A 207 4.69 -3.45 -12.31
CA THR A 207 5.80 -3.13 -11.38
C THR A 207 6.06 -1.64 -11.20
N LEU A 208 5.68 -0.79 -12.15
CA LEU A 208 6.01 0.64 -12.12
C LEU A 208 4.89 1.50 -12.71
N LEU A 209 4.96 2.79 -12.43
CA LEU A 209 4.27 3.87 -13.11
C LEU A 209 5.29 4.87 -13.68
N SER A 210 5.29 5.07 -15.00
CA SER A 210 6.02 6.17 -15.64
C SER A 210 5.19 7.46 -15.55
N VAL A 211 5.78 8.52 -15.00
CA VAL A 211 5.16 9.84 -14.88
C VAL A 211 5.92 10.82 -15.79
N ASN A 212 5.27 11.23 -16.89
CA ASN A 212 5.86 12.15 -17.86
C ASN A 212 5.56 13.61 -17.54
N GLU A 213 6.17 14.52 -18.32
CA GLU A 213 5.92 15.96 -18.20
C GLU A 213 4.43 16.30 -18.29
N GLY A 214 3.92 16.94 -17.23
CA GLY A 214 2.51 17.34 -17.10
C GLY A 214 1.58 16.26 -16.55
N GLU A 215 2.10 15.09 -16.21
CA GLU A 215 1.36 14.00 -15.58
C GLU A 215 1.61 13.97 -14.06
N TYR A 216 0.63 13.45 -13.31
CA TYR A 216 0.78 13.21 -11.89
C TYR A 216 -0.05 12.03 -11.41
N ALA A 217 0.36 11.45 -10.27
CA ALA A 217 -0.42 10.52 -9.49
C ALA A 217 -0.31 10.85 -8.00
N VAL A 218 -1.36 10.59 -7.23
CA VAL A 218 -1.43 10.82 -5.79
C VAL A 218 -1.69 9.50 -5.08
N VAL A 219 -0.78 9.12 -4.20
CA VAL A 219 -0.91 7.96 -3.31
C VAL A 219 -1.29 8.40 -1.91
N LYS A 220 -2.14 7.61 -1.25
CA LYS A 220 -2.63 7.82 0.12
C LYS A 220 -2.25 6.64 1.03
N PHE A 221 -1.83 6.95 2.25
CA PHE A 221 -1.69 6.00 3.37
C PHE A 221 -3.01 5.81 4.13
N ASP A 222 -3.23 4.64 4.74
CA ASP A 222 -4.33 4.38 5.67
C ASP A 222 -4.18 5.14 7.00
N HIS A 223 -2.95 5.43 7.38
CA HIS A 223 -2.59 6.11 8.61
C HIS A 223 -1.88 7.44 8.34
N LYS A 224 -1.54 8.13 9.44
CA LYS A 224 -0.75 9.37 9.38
C LYS A 224 0.73 9.00 9.46
N VAL A 225 1.49 9.34 8.42
CA VAL A 225 2.96 9.31 8.45
C VAL A 225 3.42 10.51 9.25
N MET A 226 4.15 10.31 10.34
CA MET A 226 4.50 11.36 11.29
C MET A 226 5.86 11.99 10.97
N ASP A 227 6.03 13.30 11.19
CA ASP A 227 7.36 13.91 11.33
C ASP A 227 7.94 13.48 12.68
N ASP A 228 8.76 12.42 12.68
CA ASP A 228 9.34 11.86 13.90
C ASP A 228 10.88 11.97 13.89
N PRO A 229 11.48 12.81 14.74
CA PRO A 229 12.93 12.93 14.81
C PRO A 229 13.64 11.65 15.30
N SER A 230 12.89 10.66 15.80
CA SER A 230 13.38 9.34 16.19
C SER A 230 13.56 8.41 14.99
N ASN A 231 12.92 8.72 13.85
CA ASN A 231 13.09 7.96 12.64
C ASN A 231 14.57 7.95 12.19
N PRO A 232 15.07 6.83 11.63
CA PRO A 232 16.45 6.73 11.17
C PRO A 232 16.84 7.89 10.25
N TYR A 233 17.91 8.58 10.64
CA TYR A 233 18.46 9.73 9.91
C TYR A 233 17.49 10.93 9.76
N GLY A 234 16.43 10.99 10.56
CA GLY A 234 15.39 12.01 10.51
C GLY A 234 14.62 11.97 9.18
N LYS A 235 14.30 10.77 8.71
CA LYS A 235 13.53 10.54 7.47
C LYS A 235 12.21 9.91 7.81
N ASP A 236 11.13 10.36 7.18
CA ASP A 236 9.77 10.00 7.58
C ASP A 236 9.04 9.16 6.54
N PHE A 237 9.46 9.21 5.28
CA PHE A 237 8.93 8.32 4.25
C PHE A 237 9.97 8.03 3.18
N ILE A 238 9.77 6.96 2.43
CA ILE A 238 10.64 6.52 1.34
C ILE A 238 9.83 6.40 0.06
N VAL A 239 10.42 6.83 -1.06
CA VAL A 239 9.87 6.59 -2.39
C VAL A 239 10.82 5.68 -3.17
N PHE A 240 10.25 4.61 -3.73
CA PHE A 240 10.96 3.64 -4.55
C PHE A 240 10.67 3.94 -6.02
N GLY A 241 11.73 4.02 -6.82
CA GLY A 241 11.65 4.28 -8.26
C GLY A 241 12.32 3.18 -9.08
N ASN A 242 12.65 3.50 -10.33
CA ASN A 242 13.39 2.62 -11.23
C ASN A 242 14.90 2.91 -11.27
N ALA A 243 15.42 3.69 -10.32
CA ALA A 243 16.85 4.00 -10.28
C ALA A 243 17.73 2.75 -10.11
N PHE A 244 18.89 2.72 -10.78
CA PHE A 244 19.90 1.65 -10.67
C PHE A 244 21.33 2.16 -10.84
N TYR A 245 22.28 1.54 -10.13
CA TYR A 245 23.70 1.80 -10.38
C TYR A 245 24.13 1.15 -11.69
N SER A 246 24.78 1.92 -12.55
CA SER A 246 25.36 1.39 -13.77
C SER A 246 26.63 0.60 -13.47
N CYS A 247 26.82 -0.53 -14.14
CA CYS A 247 27.99 -1.39 -13.98
C CYS A 247 29.02 -1.18 -15.10
N GLU A 248 30.31 -1.25 -14.77
CA GLU A 248 31.40 -1.20 -15.77
C GLU A 248 31.46 -2.48 -16.63
N SER A 249 31.13 -3.62 -16.01
CA SER A 249 31.43 -4.96 -16.55
C SER A 249 30.26 -5.62 -17.30
N GLY A 250 29.21 -4.86 -17.62
CA GLY A 250 27.99 -5.38 -18.25
C GLY A 250 26.85 -5.60 -17.26
N TRP A 251 25.93 -6.51 -17.60
CA TRP A 251 24.72 -6.78 -16.83
C TRP A 251 24.96 -7.90 -15.80
N ALA A 252 24.50 -7.69 -14.58
CA ALA A 252 24.44 -8.70 -13.55
C ALA A 252 23.15 -9.53 -13.70
N ASP A 253 23.23 -10.81 -13.36
CA ASP A 253 22.07 -11.69 -13.21
C ASP A 253 21.93 -12.28 -11.80
N ASP A 254 20.93 -13.14 -11.60
CA ASP A 254 20.65 -13.75 -10.30
C ASP A 254 21.74 -14.76 -9.90
N ASP A 255 22.45 -15.34 -10.88
CA ASP A 255 23.53 -16.31 -10.69
C ASP A 255 24.92 -15.64 -10.64
N SER A 256 24.98 -14.32 -10.78
CA SER A 256 26.23 -13.56 -10.82
C SER A 256 26.87 -13.39 -9.44
N ASP A 257 28.20 -13.43 -9.40
CA ASP A 257 29.01 -13.04 -8.23
C ASP A 257 28.99 -11.50 -8.08
N MET A 258 28.26 -10.97 -7.11
CA MET A 258 28.15 -9.51 -6.94
C MET A 258 29.48 -8.84 -6.61
N SER A 259 30.48 -9.57 -6.07
CA SER A 259 31.81 -9.01 -5.83
C SER A 259 32.66 -8.87 -7.09
N ALA A 260 32.28 -9.51 -8.18
CA ALA A 260 32.95 -9.41 -9.47
C ALA A 260 32.44 -8.23 -10.31
N PHE A 261 31.34 -7.59 -9.91
CA PHE A 261 30.77 -6.43 -10.57
C PHE A 261 31.13 -5.14 -9.83
N TYR A 262 31.33 -4.07 -10.60
CA TYR A 262 31.71 -2.77 -10.08
C TYR A 262 30.85 -1.68 -10.71
N THR A 263 30.51 -0.66 -9.93
CA THR A 263 29.81 0.52 -10.44
C THR A 263 30.69 1.33 -11.38
N SER A 264 30.08 1.97 -12.37
CA SER A 264 30.76 2.94 -13.26
C SER A 264 30.78 4.37 -12.67
N GLY A 265 30.42 4.53 -11.40
CA GLY A 265 30.27 5.83 -10.76
C GLY A 265 29.07 6.66 -11.25
N SER A 266 28.07 6.03 -11.89
CA SER A 266 26.86 6.68 -12.37
C SER A 266 25.60 5.93 -11.97
N ILE A 267 24.50 6.68 -11.83
CA ILE A 267 23.15 6.16 -11.57
C ILE A 267 22.26 6.44 -12.79
N GLY A 268 21.50 5.43 -13.22
CA GLY A 268 20.34 5.65 -14.07
C GLY A 268 19.18 6.05 -13.18
N SER A 269 18.55 7.19 -13.45
CA SER A 269 17.53 7.80 -12.60
C SER A 269 16.68 8.78 -13.42
N GLY A 270 15.40 8.91 -13.10
CA GLY A 270 14.51 9.97 -13.56
C GLY A 270 14.39 11.12 -12.56
N GLU A 271 13.78 12.24 -12.98
CA GLU A 271 13.43 13.33 -12.07
C GLU A 271 11.91 13.38 -11.86
N ILE A 272 11.48 12.84 -10.71
CA ILE A 272 10.11 12.95 -10.21
C ILE A 272 10.09 13.86 -8.99
N THR A 273 9.40 14.99 -9.13
CA THR A 273 9.14 15.92 -8.04
C THR A 273 8.10 15.31 -7.10
N VAL A 274 8.36 15.42 -5.80
CA VAL A 274 7.46 14.95 -4.76
C VAL A 274 6.79 16.13 -4.08
N SER A 275 5.49 16.02 -3.88
CA SER A 275 4.71 16.87 -3.00
C SER A 275 4.01 16.05 -1.93
N VAL A 276 3.81 16.61 -0.75
CA VAL A 276 3.14 15.94 0.36
C VAL A 276 2.01 16.81 0.92
N SER A 277 0.98 16.15 1.48
CA SER A 277 -0.18 16.82 2.04
C SER A 277 -0.83 16.05 3.18
N GLN A 278 -1.46 16.78 4.09
CA GLN A 278 -2.32 16.26 5.15
C GLN A 278 -3.74 15.94 4.68
N ASP A 279 -4.25 16.71 3.70
CA ASP A 279 -5.65 16.76 3.32
C ASP A 279 -5.91 16.52 1.83
N GLY A 280 -4.85 16.45 1.01
CA GLY A 280 -4.95 16.31 -0.45
C GLY A 280 -5.20 17.64 -1.17
N GLU A 281 -5.31 18.76 -0.44
CA GLU A 281 -5.58 20.09 -1.00
C GLU A 281 -4.40 21.05 -0.82
N ASN A 282 -3.78 21.04 0.37
CA ASN A 282 -2.67 21.89 0.73
C ASN A 282 -1.36 21.12 0.61
N TRP A 283 -0.54 21.51 -0.36
CA TRP A 283 0.66 20.77 -0.75
C TRP A 283 1.95 21.52 -0.38
N TYR A 284 2.91 20.78 0.19
CA TYR A 284 4.31 21.19 0.22
C TYR A 284 5.07 20.45 -0.89
N THR A 285 5.94 21.14 -1.62
CA THR A 285 6.69 20.56 -2.74
C THR A 285 8.19 20.60 -2.48
N TYR A 286 8.85 19.46 -2.63
CA TYR A 286 10.31 19.32 -2.61
C TYR A 286 10.92 19.82 -3.93
N SER A 287 10.84 21.13 -4.19
CA SER A 287 11.14 21.72 -5.50
C SER A 287 12.63 21.70 -5.89
N SER A 288 13.51 21.34 -4.96
CA SER A 288 14.96 21.21 -5.18
C SER A 288 15.45 19.80 -4.86
N GLY A 289 14.53 18.85 -4.84
CA GLY A 289 14.77 17.50 -4.35
C GLY A 289 14.58 17.35 -2.83
N PRO A 290 14.76 16.12 -2.30
CA PRO A 290 15.17 14.95 -3.08
C PRO A 290 14.09 14.52 -4.09
N PHE A 291 14.49 13.81 -5.16
CA PHE A 291 13.59 13.38 -6.24
C PHE A 291 13.32 11.89 -6.10
N ALA A 292 12.09 11.45 -6.38
CA ALA A 292 11.64 10.10 -6.04
C ALA A 292 12.38 8.97 -6.79
N ASP A 293 12.58 9.12 -8.11
CA ASP A 293 13.27 8.13 -8.94
C ASP A 293 14.78 8.36 -8.95
N GLY A 294 15.37 8.49 -7.76
CA GLY A 294 16.70 9.07 -7.59
C GLY A 294 17.65 8.23 -6.77
N GLU A 295 17.85 8.66 -5.53
CA GLU A 295 18.91 8.17 -4.66
C GLU A 295 18.59 6.76 -4.16
N PHE A 296 19.65 5.95 -4.05
CA PHE A 296 19.64 4.59 -3.51
C PHE A 296 18.65 3.62 -4.21
N PRO A 297 19.06 3.01 -5.33
CA PRO A 297 18.31 1.94 -6.01
C PRO A 297 17.70 0.88 -5.09
N THR A 298 16.53 0.35 -5.45
CA THR A 298 15.85 -0.69 -4.67
C THR A 298 16.68 -1.98 -4.58
N GLN A 299 16.72 -2.59 -3.40
CA GLN A 299 17.38 -3.87 -3.13
C GLN A 299 16.39 -4.82 -2.46
N GLY A 300 15.97 -5.88 -3.16
CA GLY A 300 14.90 -6.76 -2.67
C GLY A 300 15.32 -7.68 -1.53
N PHE A 301 16.48 -8.33 -1.66
CA PHE A 301 16.93 -9.37 -0.73
C PHE A 301 18.37 -9.16 -0.29
N HIS A 302 18.75 -9.78 0.83
CA HIS A 302 20.16 -9.88 1.23
C HIS A 302 20.95 -10.80 0.28
N TRP A 303 22.22 -10.44 0.06
CA TRP A 303 23.19 -11.21 -0.69
C TRP A 303 24.37 -11.58 0.23
N ASP A 304 24.92 -12.77 0.07
CA ASP A 304 25.98 -13.31 0.92
C ASP A 304 27.10 -13.94 0.07
N GLN A 305 28.32 -13.42 0.22
CA GLN A 305 29.52 -13.91 -0.47
C GLN A 305 29.86 -15.35 -0.08
N ASP A 306 29.80 -15.70 1.21
CA ASP A 306 30.18 -17.03 1.68
C ASP A 306 29.20 -18.08 1.13
N LYS A 307 27.93 -17.69 1.00
CA LYS A 307 26.91 -18.51 0.34
C LYS A 307 27.21 -18.66 -1.15
N TYR A 308 27.55 -17.58 -1.85
CA TYR A 308 27.93 -17.66 -3.26
C TYR A 308 29.14 -18.58 -3.47
N ASP A 309 30.20 -18.43 -2.67
CA ASP A 309 31.43 -19.23 -2.77
C ASP A 309 31.18 -20.73 -2.54
N SER A 310 30.20 -21.07 -1.69
CA SER A 310 29.89 -22.44 -1.32
C SER A 310 28.83 -23.12 -2.20
N GLU A 311 27.84 -22.37 -2.67
CA GLU A 311 26.66 -22.89 -3.39
C GLU A 311 26.58 -22.45 -4.86
N GLY A 312 27.35 -21.44 -5.26
CA GLY A 312 27.25 -20.79 -6.57
C GLY A 312 26.05 -19.84 -6.70
N TYR A 313 25.40 -19.48 -5.59
CA TYR A 313 24.24 -18.59 -5.55
C TYR A 313 24.22 -17.79 -4.23
N GLY A 314 24.34 -16.46 -4.32
CA GLY A 314 24.54 -15.60 -3.15
C GLY A 314 23.27 -15.01 -2.54
N TRP A 315 22.13 -15.01 -3.23
CA TRP A 315 20.90 -14.41 -2.69
C TRP A 315 20.31 -15.27 -1.58
N THR A 316 19.84 -14.61 -0.52
CA THR A 316 19.14 -15.26 0.59
C THR A 316 17.62 -15.16 0.42
N SER A 317 16.86 -15.89 1.23
CA SER A 317 15.40 -15.73 1.32
C SER A 317 14.99 -14.62 2.31
N ILE A 318 15.95 -13.83 2.81
CA ILE A 318 15.70 -12.75 3.77
C ILE A 318 15.51 -11.46 2.97
N GLU A 319 14.31 -10.91 3.03
CA GLU A 319 13.96 -9.65 2.38
C GLU A 319 14.66 -8.49 3.11
N LYS A 320 15.03 -7.46 2.36
CA LYS A 320 15.46 -6.20 2.95
C LYS A 320 14.27 -5.47 3.56
N ASP A 321 14.55 -4.54 4.44
CA ASP A 321 13.57 -3.71 5.11
C ASP A 321 13.24 -2.45 4.29
N PHE A 322 12.05 -2.44 3.69
CA PHE A 322 11.57 -1.33 2.87
C PHE A 322 11.02 -0.14 3.67
N THR A 323 10.99 -0.21 5.00
CA THR A 323 10.62 0.93 5.85
C THR A 323 11.87 1.58 6.45
N GLN A 324 13.04 0.97 6.29
CA GLN A 324 14.30 1.52 6.76
C GLN A 324 15.03 2.30 5.65
N PRO A 325 15.33 3.59 5.82
CA PRO A 325 16.11 4.36 4.85
C PRO A 325 17.59 3.95 4.86
N VAL A 326 18.27 4.12 3.73
CA VAL A 326 19.73 3.96 3.63
C VAL A 326 20.45 5.07 4.39
N ASP A 327 21.56 4.77 5.06
CA ASP A 327 22.40 5.77 5.72
C ASP A 327 22.88 6.82 4.70
N PRO A 328 22.43 8.09 4.79
CA PRO A 328 22.77 9.10 3.79
C PRO A 328 24.27 9.43 3.75
N SER A 329 25.03 9.10 4.80
CA SER A 329 26.47 9.34 4.84
C SER A 329 27.26 8.49 3.85
N ILE A 330 26.71 7.35 3.40
CA ILE A 330 27.39 6.46 2.44
C ILE A 330 27.32 7.01 1.01
N LYS A 331 26.37 7.90 0.72
CA LYS A 331 26.09 8.41 -0.64
C LYS A 331 27.35 8.89 -1.35
N ASN A 332 28.15 9.73 -0.68
CA ASN A 332 29.36 10.29 -1.29
C ASN A 332 30.39 9.20 -1.60
N ASN A 333 30.47 8.15 -0.79
CA ASN A 333 31.40 7.04 -1.04
C ASN A 333 30.93 6.15 -2.20
N LEU A 334 29.62 6.09 -2.46
CA LEU A 334 29.04 5.31 -3.56
C LEU A 334 29.01 6.05 -4.90
N LEU A 335 28.96 7.39 -4.87
CA LEU A 335 28.70 8.25 -6.03
C LEU A 335 29.82 9.29 -6.31
N ASP A 336 30.99 9.21 -5.68
CA ASP A 336 32.12 10.13 -5.94
C ASP A 336 32.84 9.86 -7.28
N GLY A 337 32.31 8.96 -8.10
CA GLY A 337 32.94 8.53 -9.36
C GLY A 337 34.01 7.47 -9.17
N SER A 338 34.20 6.95 -7.96
CA SER A 338 34.98 5.74 -7.72
C SER A 338 34.19 4.49 -8.12
N SER A 339 34.94 3.47 -8.54
CA SER A 339 34.42 2.15 -8.87
C SER A 339 34.33 1.35 -7.57
N VAL A 340 33.12 0.97 -7.17
CA VAL A 340 32.84 0.21 -5.93
C VAL A 340 32.23 -1.13 -6.31
N ASP A 341 32.66 -2.22 -5.69
CA ASP A 341 32.07 -3.53 -5.95
C ASP A 341 30.64 -3.62 -5.44
N ILE A 342 29.77 -4.32 -6.17
CA ILE A 342 28.33 -4.35 -5.88
C ILE A 342 28.02 -5.05 -4.57
N SER A 343 28.78 -6.07 -4.18
CA SER A 343 28.66 -6.69 -2.85
C SER A 343 28.83 -5.68 -1.72
N SER A 344 29.87 -4.83 -1.77
CA SER A 344 30.11 -3.81 -0.75
C SER A 344 29.00 -2.75 -0.71
N ILE A 345 28.34 -2.48 -1.84
CA ILE A 345 27.17 -1.59 -1.88
C ILE A 345 25.99 -2.22 -1.16
N ILE A 346 25.69 -3.50 -1.46
CA ILE A 346 24.60 -4.23 -0.82
C ILE A 346 24.82 -4.34 0.70
N ASP A 347 26.07 -4.52 1.12
CA ASP A 347 26.47 -4.53 2.53
C ASP A 347 26.31 -3.14 3.17
N ALA A 348 26.70 -2.08 2.46
CA ALA A 348 26.58 -0.71 2.95
C ALA A 348 25.12 -0.26 3.14
N TYR A 349 24.17 -0.87 2.43
CA TYR A 349 22.73 -0.68 2.67
C TYR A 349 22.27 -1.27 4.02
N GLY A 350 23.06 -2.15 4.63
CA GLY A 350 22.70 -2.83 5.87
C GLY A 350 21.42 -3.64 5.70
N ASN A 351 20.36 -3.26 6.41
CA ASN A 351 19.04 -3.87 6.27
C ASN A 351 18.13 -3.13 5.28
N SER A 352 18.46 -1.90 4.89
CA SER A 352 17.58 -1.08 4.05
C SER A 352 17.32 -1.68 2.67
N GLY A 353 16.07 -1.60 2.23
CA GLY A 353 15.62 -1.94 0.88
C GLY A 353 15.91 -0.87 -0.17
N GLY A 354 16.55 0.24 0.19
CA GLY A 354 16.84 1.35 -0.72
C GLY A 354 15.76 2.42 -0.72
N GLY A 355 15.59 3.07 -1.87
CA GLY A 355 14.66 4.16 -2.11
C GLY A 355 15.18 5.53 -1.67
N THR A 356 14.55 6.57 -2.19
CA THR A 356 14.84 7.95 -1.81
C THR A 356 14.02 8.33 -0.58
N ALA A 357 14.72 8.65 0.52
CA ALA A 357 14.10 9.01 1.78
C ALA A 357 13.90 10.52 1.95
N PHE A 358 12.75 10.92 2.50
CA PHE A 358 12.30 12.30 2.65
C PHE A 358 12.13 12.69 4.11
N ASP A 359 12.28 13.98 4.40
CA ASP A 359 12.17 14.57 5.74
C ASP A 359 11.00 15.58 5.73
N LEU A 360 10.01 15.36 6.58
CA LEU A 360 8.81 16.19 6.71
C LEU A 360 9.05 17.49 7.46
N GLN A 361 10.10 17.59 8.27
CA GLN A 361 10.43 18.81 9.03
C GLN A 361 10.49 20.04 8.11
N GLN A 362 10.96 19.87 6.87
CA GLN A 362 11.07 20.95 5.88
C GLN A 362 9.70 21.48 5.42
N SER A 363 8.67 20.63 5.46
CA SER A 363 7.30 21.00 5.12
C SER A 363 6.62 21.82 6.22
N GLY A 364 7.03 21.60 7.48
CA GLY A 364 6.38 22.13 8.67
C GLY A 364 5.07 21.41 9.03
N PHE A 365 4.74 20.30 8.37
CA PHE A 365 3.62 19.45 8.75
C PHE A 365 4.05 18.44 9.82
N GLU A 366 3.22 18.27 10.86
CA GLU A 366 3.45 17.25 11.91
C GLU A 366 3.20 15.82 11.41
N TRP A 367 2.47 15.68 10.30
CA TRP A 367 2.16 14.41 9.66
C TRP A 367 1.68 14.64 8.23
N ILE A 368 1.65 13.60 7.40
CA ILE A 368 1.03 13.60 6.07
C ILE A 368 0.13 12.36 5.89
N LYS A 369 -0.72 12.40 4.86
CA LYS A 369 -1.48 11.23 4.38
C LYS A 369 -1.34 11.00 2.90
N TYR A 370 -0.94 12.02 2.15
CA TYR A 370 -0.92 12.01 0.70
C TYR A 370 0.47 12.37 0.17
N ILE A 371 0.92 11.64 -0.84
CA ILE A 371 2.13 11.90 -1.60
C ILE A 371 1.73 12.03 -3.07
N LYS A 372 2.13 13.12 -3.71
CA LYS A 372 1.93 13.38 -5.13
C LYS A 372 3.25 13.32 -5.87
N PHE A 373 3.24 12.63 -7.00
CA PHE A 373 4.37 12.49 -7.91
C PHE A 373 4.12 13.31 -9.17
N GLU A 374 5.02 14.24 -9.48
CA GLU A 374 4.95 15.10 -10.68
C GLU A 374 6.28 15.00 -11.43
N GLY A 375 6.24 14.44 -12.63
CA GLY A 375 7.45 14.02 -13.34
C GLY A 375 7.80 14.82 -14.58
N SER A 376 9.06 14.73 -15.01
CA SER A 376 9.51 15.13 -16.34
C SER A 376 10.10 13.99 -17.18
N SER A 377 9.96 12.73 -16.71
CA SER A 377 10.31 11.41 -17.29
C SER A 377 11.02 10.52 -16.25
N GLY A 378 10.26 9.95 -15.32
CA GLY A 378 10.79 8.96 -14.37
C GLY A 378 9.73 7.97 -13.95
N GLU A 379 10.13 6.98 -13.16
CA GLU A 379 9.29 5.85 -12.78
C GLU A 379 9.19 5.69 -11.27
N ILE A 380 8.00 5.33 -10.81
CA ILE A 380 7.70 5.05 -9.39
C ILE A 380 7.27 3.59 -9.27
N ASP A 381 7.75 2.92 -8.22
CA ASP A 381 7.40 1.56 -7.84
C ASP A 381 6.44 1.57 -6.64
N ALA A 382 6.80 2.28 -5.56
CA ALA A 382 5.99 2.29 -4.33
C ALA A 382 6.42 3.41 -3.38
N VAL A 383 5.68 3.56 -2.29
CA VAL A 383 6.06 4.41 -1.14
C VAL A 383 5.86 3.70 0.18
N SER A 384 6.74 4.00 1.14
CA SER A 384 6.63 3.52 2.53
C SER A 384 6.68 4.65 3.54
N ASP A 385 6.00 4.42 4.67
CA ASP A 385 6.27 5.07 5.95
C ASP A 385 7.63 4.60 6.46
N VAL A 386 8.42 5.51 7.01
CA VAL A 386 9.64 5.11 7.72
C VAL A 386 9.23 4.65 9.09
N THR A 387 9.62 3.43 9.42
CA THR A 387 9.33 2.85 10.72
C THR A 387 10.61 2.70 11.51
N TYR A 388 10.49 2.83 12.82
CA TYR A 388 11.57 2.51 13.74
C TYR A 388 10.99 1.68 14.86
N CYS A 389 11.67 0.62 15.26
CA CYS A 389 11.06 -0.18 16.31
C CYS A 389 11.04 0.59 17.65
N GLY A 390 9.95 0.40 18.37
CA GLY A 390 9.56 1.22 19.50
C GLY A 390 8.60 2.36 19.13
N ASP A 391 8.32 2.60 17.85
CA ASP A 391 7.21 3.47 17.46
C ASP A 391 5.85 2.81 17.83
N PRO A 392 4.76 3.60 17.95
CA PRO A 392 3.46 3.07 18.37
C PRO A 392 2.86 2.00 17.44
N GLN A 393 3.25 1.97 16.18
CA GLN A 393 2.82 1.03 15.14
C GLN A 393 3.75 -0.20 15.10
N HIS A 394 5.02 -0.05 15.50
CA HIS A 394 6.10 -1.03 15.49
C HIS A 394 6.71 -1.18 16.89
N PRO A 395 5.99 -1.73 17.88
CA PRO A 395 6.53 -1.85 19.23
C PRO A 395 7.81 -2.69 19.25
N GLN A 396 8.72 -2.35 20.17
CA GLN A 396 9.95 -3.12 20.33
C GLN A 396 9.64 -4.61 20.51
N PRO A 397 10.38 -5.50 19.84
CA PRO A 397 10.24 -6.94 20.03
C PRO A 397 10.32 -7.28 21.52
N ALA A 398 9.44 -8.18 21.98
CA ALA A 398 9.51 -8.64 23.36
C ALA A 398 10.86 -9.35 23.59
N GLY A 399 11.70 -8.77 24.44
CA GLY A 399 13.05 -9.29 24.73
C GLY A 399 14.19 -8.48 24.11
N ASP A 400 13.89 -7.45 23.31
CA ASP A 400 14.85 -6.42 22.94
C ASP A 400 15.11 -5.54 24.17
N VAL A 401 16.19 -5.84 24.88
CA VAL A 401 16.57 -5.15 26.13
C VAL A 401 17.46 -3.94 25.80
N THR A 402 18.16 -3.98 24.67
CA THR A 402 19.06 -2.92 24.24
C THR A 402 18.34 -1.79 23.51
N GLY A 403 17.14 -2.06 23.00
CA GLY A 403 16.32 -1.15 22.21
C GLY A 403 16.87 -0.96 20.80
N ASP A 404 17.61 -1.93 20.27
CA ASP A 404 18.24 -1.89 18.95
C ASP A 404 17.42 -2.58 17.85
N CYS A 405 16.21 -2.97 18.19
CA CYS A 405 15.22 -3.58 17.30
C CYS A 405 15.54 -5.00 16.85
N ARG A 406 16.41 -5.67 17.60
CA ARG A 406 16.71 -7.08 17.43
C ARG A 406 16.50 -7.80 18.77
N VAL A 407 16.45 -9.13 18.68
CA VAL A 407 16.50 -10.00 19.87
C VAL A 407 17.63 -10.97 19.63
N ASP A 408 18.82 -10.62 20.09
CA ASP A 408 20.03 -11.36 19.82
C ASP A 408 20.92 -11.55 21.06
N ILE A 409 22.21 -11.81 20.85
CA ILE A 409 23.12 -12.16 21.95
C ILE A 409 23.52 -10.91 22.74
N GLU A 410 23.43 -9.73 22.15
CA GLU A 410 23.64 -8.44 22.79
C GLU A 410 22.53 -8.18 23.81
N ASP A 411 21.26 -8.46 23.49
CA ASP A 411 20.15 -8.40 24.44
C ASP A 411 20.31 -9.38 25.58
N PHE A 412 20.71 -10.61 25.26
CA PHE A 412 20.99 -11.61 26.29
C PHE A 412 22.15 -11.19 27.19
N ALA A 413 23.20 -10.58 26.62
CA ALA A 413 24.34 -10.09 27.39
C ALA A 413 23.94 -8.94 28.32
N GLN A 414 23.12 -7.99 27.85
CA GLN A 414 22.59 -6.90 28.66
C GLN A 414 21.69 -7.43 29.79
N LEU A 415 20.76 -8.34 29.46
CA LEU A 415 19.92 -9.02 30.43
C LEU A 415 20.76 -9.78 31.47
N ALA A 416 21.81 -10.49 31.06
CA ALA A 416 22.68 -11.25 31.95
C ALA A 416 23.54 -10.33 32.84
N ALA A 417 23.99 -9.19 32.32
CA ALA A 417 24.72 -8.18 33.08
C ALA A 417 23.85 -7.54 34.17
N ASP A 418 22.58 -7.30 33.86
CA ASP A 418 21.62 -6.69 34.77
C ASP A 418 20.81 -7.69 35.60
N TRP A 419 21.00 -8.99 35.41
CA TRP A 419 20.28 -10.07 36.09
C TRP A 419 20.31 -9.97 37.63
N MET A 420 21.40 -9.40 38.18
CA MET A 420 21.59 -9.19 39.62
C MET A 420 21.43 -7.72 40.04
N ASN A 421 21.17 -6.81 39.10
CA ASN A 421 20.89 -5.41 39.39
C ASN A 421 19.41 -5.27 39.75
N CYS A 422 19.14 -4.70 40.92
CA CYS A 422 17.79 -4.42 41.36
C CYS A 422 17.23 -3.22 40.58
N THR A 423 16.46 -3.49 39.54
CA THR A 423 15.89 -2.47 38.64
C THR A 423 14.46 -2.05 39.03
N TRP A 424 13.77 -2.78 39.91
CA TRP A 424 12.42 -2.42 40.35
C TRP A 424 12.10 -2.85 41.80
N GLY A 425 11.64 -1.89 42.63
CA GLY A 425 10.97 -2.18 43.91
C GLY A 425 11.79 -2.75 45.07
N CYS A 426 13.12 -2.80 44.99
CA CYS A 426 13.94 -3.48 46.02
C CYS A 426 14.16 -2.70 47.33
N GLN A 427 13.48 -1.58 47.55
CA GLN A 427 13.67 -0.77 48.76
C GLN A 427 13.07 -1.40 50.03
N ASP A 428 12.28 -2.48 49.90
CA ASP A 428 11.53 -3.08 51.01
C ASP A 428 11.96 -4.52 51.40
N LEU A 429 13.15 -4.98 51.00
CA LEU A 429 13.65 -6.33 51.34
C LEU A 429 14.71 -6.38 52.45
N ASN A 430 14.64 -5.47 53.43
CA ASN A 430 15.45 -5.54 54.66
C ASN A 430 14.67 -6.05 55.87
#